data_AF-A0A327VXW1-F1
#
_entry.id   AF-A0A327VXW1-F1
#
_cell.length_a   1.000
_cell.length_b   1.000
_cell.length_c   1.000
_cell.angle_alpha   90.00
_cell.angle_beta   90.00
_cell.angle_gamma   90.00
#
_symmetry.space_group_name_H-M   'P 1'
#
loop_
_entity.id
_entity.type
_entity.pdbx_description
1 polymer ?
#
loop_
_entity_poly.entity_id
_entity_poly.type
_entity_poly.pdbx_seq_one_letter_code
_entity_poly.pdbx_strand_id
1 'polypeptide(L)'
;MKKEVFIEIVAYLVTALFLYTGIMKLREYDVFKWVISSSPILHSVAPVVARVVPVLEIVVSLLLVVPATRKTGLYAAFIMMVGFTIYIGGLLILSSKLPCSCGGVLESMSWSQHLVFNIVVTALLGASIWMGRKKNSIAI
;
A
#
# COMPACT_ATOMS: atom_id res chain seq x y z
N MET A 1 18.09 -19.48 -4.52
CA MET A 1 18.91 -18.51 -3.76
C MET A 1 18.64 -17.05 -4.14
N LYS A 2 19.23 -16.46 -5.20
CA LYS A 2 19.10 -15.00 -5.46
C LYS A 2 17.65 -14.48 -5.59
N LYS A 3 16.76 -15.25 -6.23
CA LYS A 3 15.35 -14.87 -6.43
C LYS A 3 14.52 -14.95 -5.14
N GLU A 4 14.78 -15.93 -4.28
CA GLU A 4 14.06 -16.12 -3.02
C GLU A 4 14.40 -15.00 -2.04
N VAL A 5 15.70 -14.70 -1.93
CA VAL A 5 16.20 -13.58 -1.12
C VAL A 5 15.55 -12.26 -1.56
N PHE A 6 15.43 -12.01 -2.87
CA PHE A 6 14.74 -10.81 -3.37
C PHE A 6 13.27 -10.76 -2.93
N ILE A 7 12.52 -11.86 -3.11
CA ILE A 7 11.09 -11.92 -2.73
C ILE A 7 10.93 -11.70 -1.22
N GLU A 8 11.83 -12.26 -0.41
CA GLU A 8 11.84 -12.07 1.04
C GLU A 8 12.13 -10.63 1.45
N ILE A 9 13.15 -10.01 0.84
CA ILE A 9 13.47 -8.60 1.07
C ILE A 9 12.26 -7.72 0.74
N VAL A 10 11.63 -7.91 -0.42
CA VAL A 10 10.44 -7.14 -0.80
C VAL A 10 9.28 -7.40 0.17
N ALA A 11 9.04 -8.65 0.56
CA ALA A 11 7.99 -8.98 1.51
C ALA A 11 8.20 -8.29 2.87
N TYR A 12 9.43 -8.29 3.40
CA TYR A 12 9.73 -7.63 4.67
C TYR A 12 9.68 -6.11 4.57
N LEU A 13 10.16 -5.51 3.48
CA LEU A 13 10.04 -4.07 3.24
C LEU A 13 8.58 -3.63 3.19
N VAL A 14 7.74 -4.35 2.44
CA VAL A 14 6.30 -4.04 2.33
C VAL A 14 5.56 -4.31 3.63
N THR A 15 5.96 -5.35 4.39
CA THR A 15 5.44 -5.60 5.74
C THR A 15 5.70 -4.40 6.65
N ALA A 16 6.95 -3.94 6.73
CA ALA A 16 7.31 -2.80 7.57
C ALA A 16 6.55 -1.53 7.17
N LEU A 17 6.44 -1.28 5.86
CA LEU A 17 5.68 -0.16 5.31
C LEU A 17 4.21 -0.22 5.72
N PHE A 18 3.52 -1.32 5.41
CA PHE A 18 2.07 -1.47 5.66
C PHE A 18 1.75 -1.48 7.15
N LEU A 19 2.59 -2.10 7.97
CA LEU A 19 2.40 -2.12 9.41
C LEU A 19 2.56 -0.71 9.98
N TYR A 20 3.60 0.03 9.57
CA TYR A 20 3.81 1.40 10.00
C TYR A 20 2.67 2.32 9.54
N THR A 21 2.30 2.31 8.25
CA THR A 21 1.22 3.16 7.72
C THR A 21 -0.13 2.82 8.33
N GLY A 22 -0.46 1.54 8.48
CA GLY A 22 -1.70 1.08 9.08
C GLY A 22 -1.82 1.52 10.55
N ILE A 23 -0.77 1.36 11.34
CA ILE A 23 -0.75 1.82 12.74
C ILE A 23 -0.91 3.34 12.82
N MET A 24 -0.17 4.11 12.00
CA MET A 24 -0.27 5.57 12.04
C MET A 24 -1.66 6.06 11.62
N LYS A 25 -2.27 5.47 10.59
CA LYS A 25 -3.65 5.82 10.20
C LYS A 25 -4.70 5.47 11.24
N LEU A 26 -4.49 4.41 12.05
CA LEU A 26 -5.37 4.11 13.17
C LEU A 26 -5.19 5.08 14.34
N ARG A 27 -3.93 5.44 14.66
CA ARG A 27 -3.63 6.41 15.72
C ARG A 27 -4.14 7.80 15.37
N GLU A 28 -4.01 8.20 14.10
CA GLU A 28 -4.42 9.49 13.57
C GLU A 28 -5.70 9.36 12.73
N TYR A 29 -6.65 8.54 13.19
CA TYR A 29 -7.88 8.24 12.45
C TYR A 29 -8.63 9.48 11.98
N ASP A 30 -8.80 10.48 12.84
CA ASP A 30 -9.54 11.70 12.50
C ASP A 30 -8.82 12.54 11.44
N VAL A 31 -7.49 12.57 11.46
CA VAL A 31 -6.67 13.24 10.44
C VAL A 31 -6.82 12.51 9.11
N PHE A 32 -6.64 11.18 9.10
CA PHE A 32 -6.78 10.38 7.88
C PHE A 32 -8.19 10.48 7.29
N LYS A 33 -9.22 10.38 8.14
CA LYS A 33 -10.62 10.57 7.74
C LYS A 33 -10.84 11.95 7.13
N TRP A 34 -10.32 13.01 7.73
CA TRP A 34 -10.45 14.37 7.21
C TRP A 34 -9.76 14.55 5.85
N VAL A 35 -8.56 13.99 5.66
CA VAL A 35 -7.85 14.00 4.38
C VAL A 35 -8.69 13.31 3.29
N ILE A 36 -9.28 12.15 3.58
CA ILE A 36 -10.15 11.43 2.63
C ILE A 36 -11.47 12.18 2.40
N SER A 37 -12.06 12.77 3.44
CA SER A 37 -13.27 13.60 3.33
C SER A 37 -13.06 14.85 2.47
N SER A 38 -11.82 15.35 2.41
CA SER A 38 -11.43 16.50 1.59
C SER A 38 -11.11 16.11 0.14
N SER A 39 -11.08 14.81 -0.18
CA SER A 39 -10.84 14.33 -1.53
C SER A 39 -12.11 14.38 -2.38
N PRO A 40 -12.08 14.95 -3.59
CA PRO A 40 -13.25 14.98 -4.48
C PRO A 40 -13.72 13.58 -4.92
N ILE A 41 -12.88 12.55 -4.76
CA ILE A 41 -13.15 11.18 -5.26
C ILE A 41 -13.82 10.32 -4.19
N LEU A 42 -13.37 10.44 -2.93
CA LEU A 42 -13.73 9.51 -1.85
C LEU A 42 -14.49 10.17 -0.69
N HIS A 43 -14.87 11.45 -0.80
CA HIS A 43 -15.50 12.18 0.31
C HIS A 43 -16.72 11.46 0.91
N SER A 44 -17.57 10.86 0.07
CA SER A 44 -18.82 10.19 0.47
C SER A 44 -18.60 8.88 1.21
N VAL A 45 -17.48 8.21 0.97
CA VAL A 45 -17.11 6.92 1.59
C VAL A 45 -15.97 7.05 2.59
N ALA A 46 -15.57 8.29 2.92
CA ALA A 46 -14.41 8.58 3.76
C ALA A 46 -14.42 7.85 5.13
N PRO A 47 -15.54 7.76 5.89
CA PRO A 47 -15.54 7.04 7.15
C PRO A 47 -15.27 5.53 7.00
N VAL A 48 -15.74 4.95 5.90
CA VAL A 48 -15.54 3.52 5.58
C VAL A 48 -14.09 3.29 5.19
N VAL A 49 -13.55 4.10 4.27
CA VAL A 49 -12.16 4.04 3.81
C VAL A 49 -11.19 4.21 4.99
N ALA A 50 -11.45 5.20 5.86
CA ALA A 50 -10.62 5.48 7.02
C ALA A 50 -10.54 4.33 8.04
N ARG A 51 -11.53 3.43 8.05
CA ARG A 51 -11.54 2.24 8.92
C ARG A 51 -10.99 1.01 8.22
N VAL A 52 -11.40 0.78 6.97
CA VAL A 52 -11.09 -0.45 6.23
C VAL A 52 -9.64 -0.47 5.76
N VAL A 53 -9.12 0.65 5.23
CA VAL A 53 -7.76 0.69 4.68
C VAL A 53 -6.70 0.33 5.72
N PRO A 54 -6.67 0.92 6.93
CA PRO A 54 -5.63 0.60 7.91
C PRO A 54 -5.71 -0.85 8.42
N VAL A 55 -6.93 -1.39 8.55
CA VAL A 55 -7.14 -2.79 8.93
C VAL A 55 -6.59 -3.73 7.84
N LEU A 56 -6.88 -3.43 6.57
CA LEU A 56 -6.34 -4.23 5.45
C LEU A 56 -4.81 -4.14 5.37
N GLU A 57 -4.22 -2.97 5.61
CA GLU A 57 -2.76 -2.82 5.64
C GLU A 57 -2.13 -3.74 6.69
N ILE A 58 -2.69 -3.75 7.91
CA ILE A 58 -2.21 -4.61 9.00
C ILE A 58 -2.41 -6.10 8.65
N VAL A 59 -3.59 -6.49 8.17
CA VAL A 59 -3.88 -7.89 7.78
C VAL A 59 -2.91 -8.35 6.70
N VAL A 60 -2.68 -7.54 5.65
CA VAL A 60 -1.76 -7.88 4.57
C VAL A 60 -0.32 -7.98 5.08
N SER A 61 0.10 -7.11 6.01
CA SER A 61 1.42 -7.22 6.64
C SER A 61 1.60 -8.56 7.36
N LEU A 62 0.59 -9.04 8.09
CA LEU A 62 0.63 -10.36 8.74
C LEU A 62 0.70 -11.51 7.73
N LEU A 63 -0.03 -11.41 6.62
CA LEU A 63 0.02 -12.41 5.55
C LEU A 63 1.40 -12.51 4.89
N LEU A 64 2.15 -11.41 4.80
CA LEU A 64 3.49 -11.37 4.21
C LEU A 64 4.57 -12.00 5.10
N VAL A 65 4.43 -11.87 6.43
CA VAL A 65 5.36 -12.44 7.41
C VAL A 65 5.33 -13.97 7.37
N VAL A 66 4.14 -14.56 7.39
CA VAL A 66 3.97 -16.02 7.45
C VAL A 66 4.28 -16.65 6.09
N PRO A 67 5.30 -17.53 5.97
CA PRO A 67 5.72 -18.10 4.68
C PRO A 67 4.60 -18.81 3.91
N ALA A 68 3.70 -19.49 4.64
CA ALA A 68 2.57 -20.21 4.05
C ALA A 68 1.54 -19.30 3.36
N THR A 69 1.35 -18.07 3.85
CA THR A 69 0.39 -17.10 3.30
C THR A 69 1.04 -16.02 2.44
N ARG A 70 2.38 -15.98 2.37
CA ARG A 70 3.15 -14.91 1.72
C ARG A 70 2.74 -14.67 0.27
N LYS A 71 2.42 -15.73 -0.48
CA LYS A 71 1.93 -15.58 -1.86
C LYS A 71 0.65 -14.75 -1.91
N THR A 72 -0.33 -15.08 -1.07
CA THR A 72 -1.59 -14.33 -0.94
C THR A 72 -1.33 -12.90 -0.48
N GLY A 73 -0.43 -12.71 0.50
CA GLY A 73 -0.01 -11.39 0.97
C GLY A 73 0.60 -10.54 -0.14
N LEU A 74 1.46 -11.10 -1.00
CA LEU A 74 2.07 -10.39 -2.13
C LEU A 74 1.03 -9.90 -3.14
N TYR A 75 0.07 -10.76 -3.50
CA TYR A 75 -1.02 -10.36 -4.41
C TYR A 75 -1.94 -9.31 -3.78
N ALA A 76 -2.30 -9.47 -2.51
CA ALA A 76 -3.12 -8.50 -1.79
C ALA A 76 -2.42 -7.14 -1.68
N ALA A 77 -1.14 -7.12 -1.30
CA ALA A 77 -0.32 -5.92 -1.25
C ALA A 77 -0.21 -5.25 -2.62
N PHE A 78 0.00 -6.02 -3.69
CA PHE A 78 0.07 -5.49 -5.05
C PHE A 78 -1.24 -4.81 -5.45
N ILE A 79 -2.39 -5.45 -5.22
CA ILE A 79 -3.71 -4.88 -5.52
C ILE A 79 -3.94 -3.59 -4.72
N MET A 80 -3.62 -3.59 -3.43
CA MET A 80 -3.75 -2.40 -2.59
C MET A 80 -2.84 -1.26 -3.08
N MET A 81 -1.58 -1.55 -3.41
CA MET A 81 -0.64 -0.55 -3.93
C MET A 81 -1.08 0.02 -5.28
N VAL A 82 -1.63 -0.79 -6.17
CA VAL A 82 -2.25 -0.31 -7.42
C VAL A 82 -3.42 0.62 -7.11
N GLY A 83 -4.32 0.23 -6.19
CA GLY A 83 -5.44 1.06 -5.75
C GLY A 83 -4.98 2.40 -5.17
N PHE A 84 -3.96 2.39 -4.31
CA PHE A 84 -3.38 3.62 -3.76
C PHE A 84 -2.75 4.48 -4.86
N THR A 85 -2.03 3.89 -5.81
CA THR A 85 -1.44 4.61 -6.94
C THR A 85 -2.51 5.29 -7.80
N ILE A 86 -3.58 4.56 -8.13
CA ILE A 86 -4.72 5.11 -8.91
C ILE A 86 -5.39 6.25 -8.14
N TYR A 87 -5.62 6.09 -6.84
CA TYR A 87 -6.21 7.12 -6.01
C TYR A 87 -5.36 8.41 -6.00
N ILE A 88 -4.06 8.31 -5.76
CA ILE A 88 -3.16 9.47 -5.71
C ILE A 88 -3.05 10.12 -7.10
N GLY A 89 -2.94 9.32 -8.15
CA GLY A 89 -2.92 9.83 -9.54
C GLY A 89 -4.20 10.58 -9.90
N GLY A 90 -5.36 10.01 -9.56
CA GLY A 90 -6.66 10.68 -9.74
C GLY A 90 -6.77 11.95 -8.92
N LEU A 91 -6.30 11.95 -7.67
CA LEU A 91 -6.29 13.13 -6.80
C LEU A 91 -5.47 14.27 -7.42
N LEU A 92 -4.29 13.98 -7.96
CA LEU A 92 -3.41 14.96 -8.62
C LEU A 92 -4.01 15.54 -9.91
N ILE A 93 -4.84 14.78 -10.63
CA ILE A 93 -5.47 15.24 -11.88
C ILE A 93 -6.75 16.04 -11.60
N LEU A 94 -7.55 15.63 -10.62
CA LEU A 94 -8.90 16.15 -10.39
C LEU A 94 -8.97 17.27 -9.35
N SER A 95 -7.98 17.39 -8.47
CA SER A 95 -8.03 18.34 -7.35
C SER A 95 -7.33 19.65 -7.70
N SER A 96 -8.08 20.75 -7.69
CA SER A 96 -7.52 22.10 -7.85
C SER A 96 -6.74 22.58 -6.62
N LYS A 97 -7.05 22.03 -5.44
CA LYS A 97 -6.31 22.20 -4.19
C LYS A 97 -6.14 20.85 -3.52
N LEU A 98 -4.89 20.47 -3.25
CA LEU A 98 -4.59 19.21 -2.58
C LEU A 98 -4.85 19.34 -1.08
N PRO A 99 -5.42 18.31 -0.42
CA PRO A 99 -5.54 18.30 1.03
C PRO A 99 -4.15 18.33 1.69
N CYS A 100 -4.08 18.80 2.94
CA CYS A 100 -2.81 18.81 3.65
C CYS A 100 -2.26 17.38 3.74
N SER A 101 -0.96 17.22 3.58
CA SER A 101 -0.29 15.91 3.66
C SER A 101 -0.15 15.42 5.11
N CYS A 102 -0.93 15.95 6.04
CA CYS A 102 -0.77 15.73 7.47
C CYS A 102 -1.12 14.28 7.83
N GLY A 103 -0.23 13.62 8.56
CA GLY A 103 -0.44 12.32 9.20
C GLY A 103 0.31 11.13 8.57
N GLY A 104 0.96 10.34 9.43
CA GLY A 104 1.74 9.15 9.05
C GLY A 104 2.90 9.40 8.07
N VAL A 105 3.21 8.41 7.20
CA VAL A 105 4.25 8.53 6.15
C VAL A 105 4.02 9.73 5.22
N LEU A 106 2.79 10.24 5.15
CA LEU A 106 2.44 11.31 4.21
C LEU A 106 2.99 12.68 4.62
N GLU A 107 3.31 12.89 5.89
CA GLU A 107 3.68 14.20 6.43
C GLU A 107 4.96 14.79 5.83
N SER A 108 5.92 13.93 5.46
CA SER A 108 7.26 14.36 5.03
C SER A 108 7.48 14.38 3.51
N MET A 109 6.49 13.98 2.69
CA MET A 109 6.65 13.94 1.23
C MET A 109 5.49 14.65 0.52
N SER A 110 5.78 15.28 -0.62
CA SER A 110 4.76 15.86 -1.50
C SER A 110 3.92 14.76 -2.17
N TRP A 111 2.69 15.09 -2.59
CA TRP A 111 1.79 14.15 -3.28
C TRP A 111 2.42 13.49 -4.52
N SER A 112 3.24 14.23 -5.28
CA SER A 112 3.97 13.67 -6.43
C SER A 112 5.05 12.67 -6.00
N GLN A 113 5.76 12.94 -4.91
CA GLN A 113 6.74 11.99 -4.35
C GLN A 113 6.05 10.72 -3.83
N HIS A 114 4.87 10.85 -3.22
CA HIS A 114 4.04 9.70 -2.83
C HIS A 114 3.62 8.86 -4.01
N LEU A 115 3.22 9.48 -5.12
CA LEU A 115 2.87 8.76 -6.34
C LEU A 115 4.05 7.95 -6.86
N VAL A 116 5.23 8.57 -6.96
CA VAL A 116 6.46 7.89 -7.40
C VAL A 116 6.82 6.73 -6.46
N PHE A 117 6.76 6.96 -5.15
CA PHE A 117 7.00 5.91 -4.15
C PHE A 117 6.04 4.73 -4.34
N ASN A 118 4.74 5.01 -4.52
CA ASN A 118 3.75 3.96 -4.74
C ASN A 118 4.00 3.17 -6.05
N ILE A 119 4.40 3.85 -7.12
CA ILE A 119 4.75 3.20 -8.40
C ILE A 119 5.96 2.27 -8.22
N VAL A 120 7.01 2.73 -7.54
CA VAL A 120 8.22 1.93 -7.29
C VAL A 120 7.89 0.68 -6.46
N VAL A 121 7.15 0.84 -5.36
CA VAL A 121 6.73 -0.29 -4.52
C VAL A 121 5.82 -1.27 -5.29
N THR A 122 4.90 -0.75 -6.11
CA THR A 122 4.05 -1.56 -6.99
C THR A 122 4.89 -2.38 -7.97
N ALA A 123 5.90 -1.77 -8.58
CA ALA A 123 6.81 -2.46 -9.51
C ALA A 123 7.63 -3.56 -8.81
N LEU A 124 8.13 -3.31 -7.60
CA LEU A 124 8.84 -4.31 -6.79
C LEU A 124 7.95 -5.51 -6.42
N LEU A 125 6.70 -5.25 -6.05
CA LEU A 125 5.70 -6.30 -5.79
C LEU A 125 5.39 -7.11 -7.06
N GLY A 126 5.18 -6.43 -8.20
CA GLY A 126 4.97 -7.08 -9.49
C GLY A 126 6.14 -7.97 -9.91
N ALA A 127 7.38 -7.48 -9.75
CA ALA A 127 8.60 -8.24 -10.00
C ALA A 127 8.71 -9.47 -9.08
N SER A 128 8.39 -9.32 -7.80
CA SER A 128 8.38 -10.42 -6.81
C SER A 128 7.38 -11.51 -7.19
N ILE A 129 6.16 -11.12 -7.59
CA ILE A 129 5.12 -12.04 -8.06
C ILE A 129 5.57 -12.77 -9.33
N TRP A 130 6.11 -12.03 -10.31
CA TRP A 130 6.58 -12.62 -11.57
C TRP A 130 7.70 -13.65 -11.36
N MET A 131 8.65 -13.34 -10.47
CA MET A 131 9.72 -14.28 -10.09
C MET A 131 9.20 -15.48 -9.31
N GLY A 132 8.20 -15.30 -8.45
CA GLY A 132 7.55 -16.38 -7.70
C GLY A 132 6.80 -17.38 -8.60
N ARG A 133 6.16 -16.90 -9.69
CA ARG A 133 5.43 -17.78 -10.64
C ARG A 133 6.33 -18.79 -11.33
N LYS A 134 7.58 -18.43 -11.65
CA LYS A 134 8.53 -19.35 -12.33
C LYS A 134 8.95 -20.55 -11.47
N LYS A 135 8.83 -20.47 -10.14
CA LYS A 135 9.17 -21.58 -9.23
C LYS A 135 8.07 -22.63 -9.15
N ASN A 136 6.80 -22.24 -9.28
CA ASN A 136 5.65 -23.16 -9.26
C ASN A 136 5.48 -23.99 -10.55
N SER A 137 6.33 -23.80 -11.57
CA SER A 137 6.28 -24.57 -12.82
C SER A 137 7.21 -25.80 -12.82
N ILE A 138 7.86 -26.12 -11.69
CA ILE A 138 8.80 -27.26 -11.53
C ILE A 138 8.34 -28.21 -10.39
N ALA A 139 7.06 -28.17 -10.03
CA ALA A 139 6.48 -29.15 -9.11
C ALA A 139 5.12 -29.61 -9.66
N ILE A 140 5.17 -30.51 -10.63
CA ILE A 140 4.15 -31.53 -10.91
C ILE A 140 4.91 -32.86 -10.93
#